data_AF-A0A1W1VKP9-F1
#
_entry.id   AF-A0A1W1VKP9-F1
#
_cell.length_a   1.000
_cell.length_b   1.000
_cell.length_c   1.000
_cell.angle_alpha   90.00
_cell.angle_beta   90.00
_cell.angle_gamma   90.00
#
_symmetry.space_group_name_H-M   'P 1'
#
loop_
_entity.id
_entity.type
_entity.pdbx_description
1 polymer ?
#
loop_
_entity_poly.entity_id
_entity_poly.type
_entity_poly.pdbx_seq_one_letter_code
_entity_poly.pdbx_strand_id
1 'polypeptide(L)'
;MRRRPLCLLACLLGGCTFVASPRDTAQWTTTVYGVGVTWRWVTPGTLKRGSDGFYAGYTLTGPLGQTCVVDIDPALSRGDLVRVAAHEYGHCAAGRYLKLGANTAGLSAYHQQIQEQWPERYAEAYIKACGRSLKPLGWVDIVEPTCEAAPDPRTFQP
;
A
#
# COMPACT_ATOMS: atom_id res chain seq x y z
N MET A 1 50.26 36.53 -18.16
CA MET A 1 49.46 35.28 -18.20
C MET A 1 48.27 35.40 -17.25
N ARG A 2 47.07 35.66 -17.77
CA ARG A 2 45.84 35.81 -16.97
C ARG A 2 45.31 34.43 -16.55
N ARG A 3 45.25 34.18 -15.24
CA ARG A 3 44.74 32.95 -14.63
C ARG A 3 43.21 32.89 -14.78
N ARG A 4 42.72 31.73 -15.23
CA ARG A 4 41.32 31.40 -15.57
C ARG A 4 40.40 31.43 -14.33
N PRO A 5 39.16 31.94 -14.39
CA PRO A 5 38.17 31.74 -13.34
C PRO A 5 37.44 30.42 -13.60
N LEU A 6 38.06 29.28 -13.27
CA LEU A 6 37.44 27.96 -13.45
C LEU A 6 36.72 27.44 -12.18
N CYS A 7 36.70 28.22 -11.08
CA CYS A 7 36.19 27.75 -9.79
C CYS A 7 34.72 28.08 -9.49
N LEU A 8 34.04 28.89 -10.31
CA LEU A 8 32.65 29.29 -10.04
C LEU A 8 31.60 28.26 -10.46
N LEU A 9 31.95 27.27 -11.31
CA LEU A 9 30.99 26.27 -11.79
C LEU A 9 30.82 25.06 -10.85
N ALA A 10 31.73 24.85 -9.90
CA ALA A 10 31.70 23.68 -9.02
C ALA A 10 30.69 23.81 -7.87
N CYS A 11 30.30 25.03 -7.47
CA CYS A 11 29.34 25.25 -6.39
C CYS A 11 27.87 25.09 -6.82
N LEU A 12 27.58 25.09 -8.12
CA LEU A 12 26.21 24.89 -8.65
C LEU A 12 25.84 23.41 -8.83
N LEU A 13 26.78 22.50 -8.59
CA LEU A 13 26.54 21.05 -8.56
C LEU A 13 26.34 20.52 -7.13
N GLY A 14 26.16 21.42 -6.15
CA GLY A 14 25.72 21.07 -4.80
C GLY A 14 24.40 20.32 -4.88
N GLY A 15 24.49 18.99 -4.70
CA GLY A 15 23.45 18.04 -5.07
C GLY A 15 22.09 18.38 -4.49
N CYS A 16 21.06 18.13 -5.29
CA CYS A 16 19.74 17.85 -4.75
C CYS A 16 19.90 16.68 -3.78
N THR A 17 20.01 16.97 -2.49
CA THR A 17 19.69 15.97 -1.47
C THR A 17 18.22 15.67 -1.67
N PHE A 18 17.93 14.60 -2.41
CA PHE A 18 16.64 13.94 -2.34
C PHE A 18 16.56 13.41 -0.91
N VAL A 19 16.08 14.28 0.00
CA VAL A 19 15.62 13.83 1.30
C VAL A 19 14.42 12.96 0.97
N ALA A 20 14.64 11.65 1.01
CA ALA A 20 13.58 10.66 0.92
C ALA A 20 12.47 11.12 1.88
N SER A 21 11.24 11.19 1.38
CA SER A 21 10.14 11.68 2.20
C SER A 21 10.05 10.79 3.46
N PRO A 22 9.59 11.28 4.62
CA PRO A 22 9.50 10.46 5.84
C PRO A 22 8.85 9.08 5.61
N ARG A 23 7.94 9.04 4.63
CA ARG A 23 7.34 7.87 4.01
C ARG A 23 8.33 6.72 3.76
N ASP A 24 9.52 6.99 3.17
CA ASP A 24 10.59 6.05 2.78
C ASP A 24 11.22 5.25 3.94
N THR A 25 10.86 5.57 5.19
CA THR A 25 11.26 4.84 6.41
C THR A 25 10.10 4.55 7.37
N ALA A 26 8.86 4.84 6.96
CA ALA A 26 7.75 4.93 7.89
C ALA A 26 7.01 3.60 8.03
N GLN A 27 6.82 3.22 9.30
CA GLN A 27 5.69 2.42 9.73
C GLN A 27 4.67 3.37 10.39
N TRP A 28 3.39 3.22 10.08
CA TRP A 28 2.33 3.97 10.73
C TRP A 28 1.06 3.12 10.85
N THR A 29 0.14 3.57 11.68
CA THR A 29 -1.12 2.86 11.94
C THR A 29 -2.32 3.70 11.54
N THR A 30 -3.29 3.09 10.88
CA THR A 30 -4.61 3.70 10.63
C THR A 30 -5.72 2.81 11.16
N THR A 31 -6.94 3.34 11.24
CA THR A 31 -8.12 2.54 11.54
C THR A 31 -9.22 2.91 10.57
N VAL A 32 -9.71 1.93 9.83
CA VAL A 32 -10.75 2.11 8.82
C VAL A 32 -11.81 1.04 9.06
N TYR A 33 -13.06 1.46 9.21
CA TYR A 33 -14.18 0.59 9.58
C TYR A 33 -13.94 -0.31 10.82
N GLY A 34 -13.04 0.05 11.73
CA GLY A 34 -12.71 -0.77 12.90
C GLY A 34 -11.74 -1.93 12.61
N VAL A 35 -11.04 -1.88 11.47
CA VAL A 35 -9.82 -2.65 11.19
C VAL A 35 -8.62 -1.76 11.47
N GLY A 36 -7.75 -2.14 12.41
CA GLY A 36 -6.48 -1.46 12.66
C GLY A 36 -5.41 -1.93 11.70
N VAL A 37 -4.81 -1.04 10.92
CA VAL A 37 -3.83 -1.38 9.88
C VAL A 37 -2.49 -0.79 10.22
N THR A 38 -1.47 -1.64 10.38
CA THR A 38 -0.07 -1.21 10.44
C THR A 38 0.50 -1.25 9.04
N TRP A 39 0.73 -0.09 8.44
CA TRP A 39 1.37 0.04 7.14
C TRP A 39 2.88 0.08 7.32
N ARG A 40 3.61 -0.63 6.46
CA ARG A 40 5.07 -0.62 6.44
C ARG A 40 5.54 -0.46 5.01
N TRP A 41 6.35 0.56 4.79
CA TRP A 41 7.16 0.58 3.59
C TRP A 41 8.39 -0.29 3.81
N VAL A 42 8.50 -1.33 2.98
CA VAL A 42 9.66 -2.22 3.04
C VAL A 42 10.76 -1.69 2.14
N THR A 43 11.97 -2.23 2.31
CA THR A 43 13.10 -1.89 1.45
C THR A 43 12.70 -2.10 -0.02
N PRO A 44 12.87 -1.10 -0.90
CA PRO A 44 12.47 -1.19 -2.29
C PRO A 44 13.05 -2.44 -2.98
N GLY A 45 12.19 -3.21 -3.65
CA GLY A 45 12.56 -4.41 -4.39
C GLY A 45 12.96 -5.58 -3.49
N THR A 46 12.44 -5.67 -2.28
CA THR A 46 12.76 -6.76 -1.33
C THR A 46 11.57 -7.57 -0.87
N LEU A 47 10.33 -7.16 -1.22
CA LEU A 47 9.15 -7.89 -0.79
C LEU A 47 9.01 -9.20 -1.58
N LYS A 48 9.55 -10.29 -1.00
CA LYS A 48 9.42 -11.66 -1.51
C LYS A 48 8.65 -12.55 -0.53
N ARG A 49 7.90 -13.50 -1.08
CA ARG A 49 7.26 -14.60 -0.33
C ARG A 49 7.48 -15.91 -1.09
N GLY A 50 8.14 -16.86 -0.44
CA GLY A 50 8.44 -18.17 -1.02
C GLY A 50 9.18 -18.10 -2.36
N SER A 51 8.83 -19.02 -3.27
CA SER A 51 9.32 -19.10 -4.65
C SER A 51 8.63 -18.13 -5.61
N ASP A 52 7.60 -17.43 -5.16
CA ASP A 52 6.52 -16.93 -6.03
C ASP A 52 6.78 -15.50 -6.56
N GLY A 53 8.00 -15.01 -6.37
CA GLY A 53 8.47 -13.76 -6.95
C GLY A 53 8.42 -12.57 -5.98
N PHE A 54 8.43 -11.37 -6.58
CA PHE A 54 8.35 -10.10 -5.86
C PHE A 54 6.93 -9.55 -5.89
N TYR A 55 6.50 -8.94 -4.79
CA TYR A 55 5.14 -8.44 -4.59
C TYR A 55 5.14 -6.92 -4.44
N ALA A 56 4.11 -6.24 -4.97
CA ALA A 56 3.94 -4.80 -4.77
C ALA A 56 3.35 -4.46 -3.39
N GLY A 57 2.56 -5.36 -2.83
CA GLY A 57 1.97 -5.30 -1.50
C GLY A 57 1.83 -6.69 -0.91
N TYR A 58 1.69 -6.78 0.42
CA TYR A 58 1.38 -8.03 1.10
C TYR A 58 0.71 -7.79 2.45
N THR A 59 -0.34 -8.56 2.71
CA THR A 59 -1.13 -8.43 3.94
C THR A 59 -0.96 -9.62 4.88
N LEU A 60 -0.76 -9.31 6.17
CA LEU A 60 -0.81 -10.26 7.28
C LEU A 60 -1.98 -9.91 8.20
N THR A 61 -3.03 -10.72 8.16
CA THR A 61 -4.21 -10.53 9.01
C THR A 61 -3.95 -11.04 10.43
N GLY A 62 -4.20 -10.21 11.43
CA GLY A 62 -4.14 -10.55 12.85
C GLY A 62 -5.41 -11.26 13.36
N PRO A 63 -5.47 -11.54 14.67
CA PRO A 63 -6.58 -12.28 15.28
C PRO A 63 -7.95 -11.66 14.95
N LEU A 64 -8.89 -12.51 14.52
CA LEU A 64 -10.27 -12.15 14.17
C LEU A 64 -10.42 -11.05 13.10
N GLY A 65 -9.35 -10.72 12.37
CA GLY A 65 -9.31 -9.60 11.42
C GLY A 65 -9.48 -8.22 12.07
N GLN A 66 -9.20 -8.09 13.37
CA GLN A 66 -9.29 -6.78 14.03
C GLN A 66 -8.09 -5.89 13.72
N THR A 67 -6.94 -6.51 13.48
CA THR A 67 -5.71 -5.85 13.09
C THR A 67 -5.10 -6.54 11.87
N CYS A 68 -4.30 -5.82 11.11
CA CYS A 68 -3.45 -6.39 10.08
C CYS A 68 -2.15 -5.58 9.92
N VAL A 69 -1.18 -6.21 9.28
CA VAL A 69 0.04 -5.55 8.81
C VAL A 69 0.04 -5.57 7.29
N VAL A 70 0.24 -4.42 6.67
CA VAL A 70 0.37 -4.28 5.22
C VAL A 70 1.78 -3.82 4.88
N ASP A 71 2.52 -4.69 4.21
CA ASP A 71 3.81 -4.38 3.60
C ASP A 71 3.57 -3.81 2.20
N ILE A 72 4.23 -2.69 1.86
CA ILE A 72 4.21 -2.09 0.53
C ILE A 72 5.64 -2.01 0.02
N ASP A 73 5.88 -2.54 -1.18
CA ASP A 73 7.15 -2.38 -1.87
C ASP A 73 7.10 -1.15 -2.80
N PRO A 74 7.81 -0.05 -2.48
CA PRO A 74 7.77 1.16 -3.27
C PRO A 74 8.43 1.00 -4.66
N ALA A 75 9.26 -0.01 -4.89
CA ALA A 75 9.85 -0.25 -6.21
C ALA A 75 8.81 -0.71 -7.24
N LEU A 76 7.80 -1.45 -6.78
CA LEU A 76 6.77 -2.06 -7.64
C LEU A 76 5.43 -1.32 -7.58
N SER A 77 5.13 -0.66 -6.46
CA SER A 77 3.83 0.01 -6.27
C SER A 77 3.80 1.46 -6.77
N ARG A 78 4.94 2.09 -7.11
CA ARG A 78 5.00 3.56 -7.35
C ARG A 78 3.99 4.10 -8.37
N GLY A 79 3.74 3.36 -9.45
CA GLY A 79 2.78 3.75 -10.49
C GLY A 79 1.31 3.59 -10.10
N ASP A 80 1.04 2.73 -9.11
CA ASP A 80 -0.27 2.17 -8.82
C ASP A 80 -0.55 2.03 -7.30
N LEU A 81 0.11 2.88 -6.51
CA LEU A 81 0.16 2.76 -5.05
C LEU A 81 -1.23 2.75 -4.42
N VAL A 82 -2.15 3.53 -4.98
CA VAL A 82 -3.52 3.64 -4.47
C VAL A 82 -4.27 2.32 -4.64
N ARG A 83 -4.17 1.69 -5.82
CA ARG A 83 -4.79 0.38 -6.06
C ARG A 83 -4.17 -0.66 -5.13
N VAL A 84 -2.84 -0.71 -5.07
CA VAL A 84 -2.12 -1.67 -4.22
C VAL A 84 -2.52 -1.50 -2.75
N ALA A 85 -2.48 -0.29 -2.20
CA ALA A 85 -2.86 -0.07 -0.80
C ALA A 85 -4.35 -0.38 -0.54
N ALA A 86 -5.25 -0.05 -1.46
CA ALA A 86 -6.66 -0.39 -1.34
C ALA A 86 -6.91 -1.89 -1.44
N HIS A 87 -6.19 -2.59 -2.33
CA HIS A 87 -6.19 -4.04 -2.47
C HIS A 87 -5.70 -4.71 -1.17
N GLU A 88 -4.55 -4.30 -0.65
CA GLU A 88 -4.04 -4.86 0.61
C GLU A 88 -4.96 -4.57 1.81
N TYR A 89 -5.55 -3.38 1.88
CA TYR A 89 -6.60 -3.13 2.86
C TYR A 89 -7.81 -4.06 2.66
N GLY A 90 -8.15 -4.38 1.41
CA GLY A 90 -9.17 -5.36 1.07
C GLY A 90 -8.92 -6.71 1.74
N HIS A 91 -7.69 -7.22 1.71
CA HIS A 91 -7.32 -8.44 2.45
C HIS A 91 -7.58 -8.32 3.96
N CYS A 92 -7.24 -7.18 4.56
CA CYS A 92 -7.52 -6.93 5.98
C CYS A 92 -9.03 -6.96 6.28
N ALA A 93 -9.81 -6.28 5.44
CA ALA A 93 -11.26 -6.18 5.61
C ALA A 93 -11.97 -7.52 5.36
N ALA A 94 -11.52 -8.29 4.36
CA ALA A 94 -11.99 -9.65 4.12
C ALA A 94 -11.75 -10.56 5.34
N GLY A 95 -10.59 -10.44 5.98
CA GLY A 95 -10.30 -11.12 7.24
C GLY A 95 -11.30 -10.80 8.34
N ARG A 96 -11.71 -9.53 8.46
CA ARG A 96 -12.68 -9.09 9.48
C ARG A 96 -14.10 -9.53 9.17
N TYR A 97 -14.57 -9.25 7.95
CA TYR A 97 -15.99 -9.29 7.60
C TYR A 97 -16.42 -10.57 6.90
N LEU A 98 -15.51 -11.20 6.15
CA LEU A 98 -15.76 -12.47 5.48
C LEU A 98 -15.15 -13.66 6.22
N LYS A 99 -14.36 -13.41 7.27
CA LYS A 99 -13.61 -14.45 8.02
C LYS A 99 -12.68 -15.26 7.12
N LEU A 100 -12.20 -14.67 6.03
CA LEU A 100 -11.21 -15.26 5.13
C LEU A 100 -9.82 -15.01 5.73
N GLY A 101 -9.17 -16.08 6.21
CA GLY A 101 -7.79 -15.99 6.71
C GLY A 101 -6.79 -15.76 5.58
N ALA A 102 -5.75 -14.94 5.81
CA ALA A 102 -4.71 -14.61 4.83
C ALA A 102 -3.74 -15.75 4.49
N ASN A 103 -3.87 -16.94 5.12
CA ASN A 103 -3.05 -18.09 4.79
C ASN A 103 -3.77 -18.99 3.78
N THR A 104 -3.38 -18.86 2.51
CA THR A 104 -3.86 -19.68 1.40
C THR A 104 -3.03 -20.94 1.15
N ALA A 105 -1.97 -21.18 1.93
CA ALA A 105 -1.10 -22.32 1.73
C ALA A 105 -1.89 -23.62 1.95
N GLY A 106 -1.96 -24.45 0.90
CA GLY A 106 -2.73 -25.70 0.91
C GLY A 106 -4.21 -25.55 0.50
N LEU A 107 -4.69 -24.36 0.16
CA LEU A 107 -6.01 -24.17 -0.44
C LEU A 107 -6.00 -24.50 -1.94
N SER A 108 -7.15 -24.88 -2.48
CA SER A 108 -7.28 -25.08 -3.94
C SER A 108 -7.15 -23.76 -4.70
N ALA A 109 -6.74 -23.83 -5.97
CA ALA A 109 -6.61 -22.65 -6.85
C ALA A 109 -7.88 -21.78 -6.89
N TYR A 110 -9.07 -22.41 -6.79
CA TYR A 110 -10.35 -21.71 -6.69
C TYR A 110 -10.44 -20.82 -5.45
N HIS A 111 -10.03 -21.32 -4.28
CA HIS A 111 -10.05 -20.55 -3.03
C HIS A 111 -8.98 -19.44 -3.03
N GLN A 112 -7.81 -19.70 -3.61
CA GLN A 112 -6.79 -18.66 -3.83
C GLN A 112 -7.34 -17.54 -4.72
N GLN A 113 -8.07 -17.89 -5.78
CA GLN A 113 -8.66 -16.91 -6.68
C GLN A 113 -9.73 -16.06 -5.98
N ILE A 114 -10.57 -16.65 -5.12
CA ILE A 114 -11.55 -15.88 -4.33
C ILE A 114 -10.86 -14.91 -3.38
N GLN A 115 -9.77 -15.34 -2.73
CA GLN A 115 -9.03 -14.48 -1.81
C GLN A 115 -8.40 -13.28 -2.49
N GLU A 116 -8.04 -13.35 -3.77
CA GLU A 116 -7.50 -12.20 -4.52
C GLU A 116 -8.59 -11.38 -5.24
N GLN A 117 -9.68 -12.02 -5.68
CA GLN A 117 -10.77 -11.33 -6.40
C GLN A 117 -11.51 -10.32 -5.53
N TRP A 118 -11.80 -10.66 -4.27
CA TRP A 118 -12.56 -9.77 -3.40
C TRP A 118 -11.78 -8.48 -3.09
N PRO A 119 -10.50 -8.54 -2.68
CA PRO A 119 -9.67 -7.35 -2.49
C PRO A 119 -9.49 -6.52 -3.75
N GLU A 120 -9.40 -7.16 -4.92
CA GLU A 120 -9.34 -6.44 -6.20
C GLU A 120 -10.63 -5.65 -6.47
N ARG A 121 -11.80 -6.27 -6.29
CA ARG A 121 -13.09 -5.58 -6.42
C ARG A 121 -13.21 -4.41 -5.44
N TYR A 122 -12.71 -4.58 -4.21
CA TYR A 122 -12.66 -3.49 -3.24
C TYR A 122 -11.75 -2.35 -3.72
N ALA A 123 -10.57 -2.65 -4.26
CA ALA A 123 -9.64 -1.65 -4.79
C ALA A 123 -10.23 -0.87 -5.97
N GLU A 124 -10.90 -1.55 -6.89
CA GLU A 124 -11.62 -0.93 -8.01
C GLU A 124 -12.71 0.03 -7.51
N ALA A 125 -13.52 -0.41 -6.54
CA ALA A 125 -14.56 0.41 -5.94
C ALA A 125 -13.97 1.60 -5.16
N TYR A 126 -12.84 1.40 -4.48
CA TYR A 126 -12.12 2.48 -3.80
C TYR A 126 -11.67 3.53 -4.80
N ILE A 127 -11.01 3.14 -5.90
CA ILE A 127 -10.55 4.08 -6.92
C ILE A 127 -11.72 4.81 -7.57
N LYS A 128 -12.82 4.10 -7.84
CA LYS A 128 -14.04 4.69 -8.41
C LYS A 128 -14.66 5.73 -7.48
N ALA A 129 -14.69 5.47 -6.17
CA ALA A 129 -15.31 6.36 -5.19
C ALA A 129 -14.37 7.52 -4.78
N CYS A 130 -13.12 7.20 -4.49
CA CYS A 130 -12.17 8.08 -3.80
C CYS A 130 -11.06 8.64 -4.71
N GLY A 131 -10.99 8.19 -5.96
CA GLY A 131 -9.97 8.61 -6.90
C GLY A 131 -8.58 8.10 -6.49
N ARG A 132 -7.58 8.97 -6.59
CA ARG A 132 -6.17 8.65 -6.32
C ARG A 132 -5.69 9.07 -4.93
N SER A 133 -6.59 9.38 -4.01
CA SER A 133 -6.23 9.78 -2.65
C SER A 133 -6.18 8.58 -1.71
N LEU A 134 -5.15 8.51 -0.86
CA LEU A 134 -5.05 7.54 0.23
C LEU A 134 -5.60 8.05 1.57
N LYS A 135 -6.04 9.32 1.64
CA LYS A 135 -6.61 9.89 2.88
C LYS A 135 -7.78 9.07 3.44
N PRO A 136 -8.71 8.53 2.63
CA PRO A 136 -9.79 7.69 3.12
C PRO A 136 -9.32 6.37 3.78
N LEU A 137 -8.10 5.91 3.51
CA LEU A 137 -7.45 4.81 4.23
C LEU A 137 -6.69 5.28 5.50
N GLY A 138 -6.80 6.56 5.85
CA GLY A 138 -6.14 7.19 6.98
C GLY A 138 -4.69 7.62 6.71
N TRP A 139 -4.23 7.62 5.46
CA TRP A 139 -2.87 8.06 5.13
C TRP A 139 -2.78 9.59 5.11
N VAL A 140 -1.59 10.10 5.41
CA VAL A 140 -1.24 11.47 5.04
C VAL A 140 -0.95 11.50 3.53
N ASP A 141 -1.75 12.24 2.79
CA ASP A 141 -1.65 12.38 1.34
C ASP A 141 -1.91 13.83 0.94
N ILE A 142 -1.26 14.30 -0.11
CA ILE A 142 -1.48 15.64 -0.68
C ILE A 142 -2.67 15.66 -1.64
N VAL A 143 -3.07 14.50 -2.17
CA VAL A 143 -4.20 14.38 -3.08
C VAL A 143 -5.49 14.37 -2.27
N GLU A 144 -6.42 15.27 -2.59
CA GLU A 144 -7.74 15.29 -1.99
C GLU A 144 -8.64 14.14 -2.51
N PRO A 145 -9.41 13.48 -1.63
CA PRO A 145 -10.32 12.43 -2.06
C PRO A 145 -11.58 13.00 -2.71
N THR A 146 -12.16 12.22 -3.63
CA THR A 146 -13.49 12.49 -4.19
C THR A 146 -14.63 11.91 -3.34
N CYS A 147 -14.30 11.04 -2.38
CA CYS A 147 -15.24 10.42 -1.44
C CYS A 147 -15.11 11.06 -0.06
N GLU A 148 -16.18 10.98 0.74
CA GLU A 148 -16.17 11.36 2.15
C GLU A 148 -15.45 10.32 3.02
N ALA A 149 -15.63 9.05 2.70
CA ALA A 149 -15.00 7.91 3.36
C ALA A 149 -14.70 6.81 2.33
N ALA A 150 -13.77 5.90 2.68
CA ALA A 150 -13.52 4.71 1.88
C ALA A 150 -14.82 3.90 1.70
N PRO A 151 -15.00 3.12 0.62
CA PRO A 151 -16.18 2.27 0.48
C PRO A 151 -16.34 1.32 1.67
N ASP A 152 -17.56 1.07 2.11
CA ASP A 152 -17.83 0.17 3.23
C ASP A 152 -17.57 -1.30 2.82
N PRO A 153 -16.58 -1.98 3.41
CA PRO A 153 -16.28 -3.38 3.09
C PRO A 153 -17.45 -4.33 3.25
N ARG A 154 -18.41 -4.02 4.12
CA ARG A 154 -19.57 -4.88 4.42
C ARG A 154 -20.56 -4.96 3.27
N THR A 155 -20.48 -4.06 2.29
CA THR A 155 -21.38 -4.05 1.13
C THR A 155 -20.88 -4.91 -0.03
N PHE A 156 -19.68 -5.49 0.08
CA PHE A 156 -19.08 -6.33 -0.95
C PHE A 156 -19.40 -7.80 -0.68
N GLN A 157 -20.26 -8.40 -1.50
CA GLN A 157 -20.53 -9.84 -1.45
C GLN A 157 -19.37 -10.63 -2.10
N PRO A 158 -19.01 -11.81 -1.55
CA PRO A 158 -18.07 -12.75 -2.20
C PRO A 158 -18.47 -13.10 -3.63
#